data_AF-A0A1V6C499-F1
#
_entry.id   AF-A0A1V6C499-F1
#
_cell.length_a   1.000
_cell.length_b   1.000
_cell.length_c   1.000
_cell.angle_alpha   90.00
_cell.angle_beta   90.00
_cell.angle_gamma   90.00
#
_symmetry.space_group_name_H-M   'P 1'
#
loop_
_entity.id
_entity.type
_entity.pdbx_description
1 polymer ?
#
loop_
_entity_poly.entity_id
_entity_poly.type
_entity_poly.pdbx_seq_one_letter_code
_entity_poly.pdbx_strand_id
1 'polypeptide(L)'
;MKGNNCCIGLKVYFSGFLAMIFLFPCFLSAQIIHPVVKPYEDEVWSTPLNLIDLQIAEILKKNGLKMRNPCSDSVFIRRVYLDVIGTLPKPEEIDDFMKDTKPDKRARLIDNLLEREEFALYWTMKWCDILRVKSEYPVNLWPNAVQAYYQWIYENIRKNQPYDIFVRELLTSSGSNFRVPAVNFYRAVQSKDSLSIAKAVALTFMGVRLEKMPENQQKNISLFFSLVTYKGTKEWKEEIVYSNPDTTKTIRAVLPDGRFREILPEQDPRCVFADWLISPYNEYFSKNIVNRIWAWLMGQGIISPVDDIYQKITDNNKNILGTLENELIKSNYDLKHIYRLILNSRTYQQSSILGEDKPDIFTQFAFYKVRQIDAEVLLDALCWISGRYEGYVSQIPEPYTFIPNTNRTITLADGSITSPFLMIFGRPSRDTGLESERNTSPTDKQRLYLLNSSDIQKKIKSSPVLKKAYQQVWKNKKESINLIYKIILSRFPTTEESSICEEFFTNSGLPADQSAMTIAWALINSKEFLYRH
;
A
#
# COMPACT_ATOMS: atom_id res chain seq x y z
N MET A 1 6.80 61.37 -60.77
CA MET A 1 7.51 62.62 -60.40
C MET A 1 8.64 62.23 -59.45
N LYS A 2 9.93 62.45 -59.62
CA LYS A 2 10.90 62.94 -60.63
C LYS A 2 12.11 61.99 -60.37
N GLY A 3 12.79 61.36 -61.33
CA GLY A 3 13.47 61.92 -62.48
C GLY A 3 14.99 61.81 -62.25
N ASN A 4 15.67 61.11 -63.17
CA ASN A 4 17.06 61.34 -63.65
C ASN A 4 18.21 61.11 -62.64
N ASN A 5 19.42 60.65 -62.99
CA ASN A 5 20.18 60.50 -64.24
C ASN A 5 21.36 59.53 -63.93
N CYS A 6 21.76 58.64 -64.85
CA CYS A 6 22.92 58.77 -65.75
C CYS A 6 24.30 58.67 -65.02
N CYS A 7 25.36 58.02 -65.48
CA CYS A 7 25.71 57.23 -66.66
C CYS A 7 27.18 56.79 -66.47
N ILE A 8 27.59 55.69 -67.14
CA ILE A 8 28.94 55.40 -67.70
C ILE A 8 30.08 55.27 -66.65
N GLY A 9 30.83 54.17 -66.50
CA GLY A 9 31.28 53.17 -67.45
C GLY A 9 32.82 53.22 -67.49
N LEU A 10 33.52 52.09 -67.31
CA LEU A 10 34.77 51.78 -68.05
C LEU A 10 35.28 50.36 -67.73
N LYS A 11 35.81 49.72 -68.77
CA LYS A 11 36.46 48.40 -68.83
C LYS A 11 37.68 48.31 -67.92
N VAL A 12 38.10 47.08 -67.58
CA VAL A 12 39.43 46.50 -67.91
C VAL A 12 39.48 45.02 -67.48
N TYR A 13 40.08 44.19 -68.34
CA TYR A 13 40.40 42.76 -68.20
C TYR A 13 41.36 42.48 -67.02
N PHE A 14 41.28 41.29 -66.39
CA PHE A 14 42.40 40.32 -66.33
C PHE A 14 42.07 39.03 -65.54
N SER A 15 42.54 37.91 -66.11
CA SER A 15 43.00 36.64 -65.52
C SER A 15 42.13 35.82 -64.55
N GLY A 16 42.00 34.54 -64.92
CA GLY A 16 41.28 33.48 -64.22
C GLY A 16 41.81 33.08 -62.84
N PHE A 17 40.91 32.47 -62.08
CA PHE A 17 41.20 31.31 -61.23
C PHE A 17 39.91 30.51 -61.10
N LEU A 18 39.95 29.24 -61.50
CA LEU A 18 38.83 28.29 -61.41
C LEU A 18 38.67 27.89 -59.93
N ALA A 19 37.66 28.42 -59.24
CA ALA A 19 37.34 27.99 -57.88
C ALA A 19 36.39 26.78 -57.95
N MET A 20 36.93 25.59 -57.68
CA MET A 20 36.17 24.38 -57.36
C MET A 20 35.30 24.64 -56.13
N ILE A 21 33.98 24.71 -56.33
CA ILE A 21 33.01 24.70 -55.23
C ILE A 21 32.84 23.23 -54.79
N PHE A 22 33.49 22.88 -53.67
CA PHE A 22 33.19 21.64 -52.95
C PHE A 22 31.81 21.77 -52.30
N LEU A 23 30.80 21.14 -52.90
CA LEU A 23 29.53 20.83 -52.26
C LEU A 23 29.79 19.76 -51.18
N PHE A 24 30.01 20.21 -49.94
CA PHE A 24 29.94 19.33 -48.77
C PHE A 24 28.47 18.92 -48.56
N PRO A 25 28.11 17.63 -48.62
CA PRO A 25 26.81 17.20 -48.16
C PRO A 25 26.81 17.34 -46.64
N CYS A 26 26.04 18.32 -46.14
CA CYS A 26 25.77 18.47 -44.73
C CYS A 26 24.93 17.26 -44.29
N PHE A 27 25.60 16.19 -43.86
CA PHE A 27 24.97 15.14 -43.06
C PHE A 27 24.57 15.78 -41.73
N LEU A 28 23.37 16.35 -41.67
CA LEU A 28 22.64 16.46 -40.41
C LEU A 28 22.32 15.03 -39.98
N SER A 29 23.24 14.43 -39.22
CA SER A 29 22.84 13.33 -38.35
C SER A 29 21.84 13.93 -37.38
N ALA A 30 20.55 13.64 -37.60
CA ALA A 30 19.59 13.70 -36.53
C ALA A 30 20.10 12.69 -35.50
N GLN A 31 20.89 13.15 -34.52
CA GLN A 31 21.06 12.42 -33.29
C GLN A 31 19.64 12.23 -32.78
N ILE A 32 19.16 10.98 -32.87
CA ILE A 32 18.05 10.54 -32.06
C ILE A 32 18.56 10.76 -30.65
N ILE A 33 18.19 11.89 -30.05
CA ILE A 33 18.33 12.10 -28.63
C ILE A 33 17.39 11.05 -28.04
N HIS A 34 17.94 9.87 -27.76
CA HIS A 34 17.26 8.96 -26.86
C HIS A 34 17.04 9.79 -25.61
N PRO A 35 15.78 10.09 -25.22
CA PRO A 35 15.54 10.83 -24.00
C PRO A 35 16.32 10.08 -22.93
N VAL A 36 17.18 10.80 -22.20
CA VAL A 36 17.88 10.22 -21.05
C VAL A 36 16.77 9.67 -20.18
N VAL A 37 16.61 8.34 -20.19
CA VAL A 37 15.58 7.67 -19.41
C VAL A 37 16.01 7.89 -17.98
N LYS A 38 15.46 8.91 -17.32
CA LYS A 38 15.46 8.99 -15.86
C LYS A 38 14.47 7.92 -15.43
N PRO A 39 14.93 6.72 -15.05
CA PRO A 39 14.01 5.58 -14.91
C PRO A 39 12.97 5.82 -13.80
N TYR A 40 13.24 6.77 -12.89
CA TYR A 40 12.44 7.04 -11.72
C TYR A 40 11.60 8.32 -11.76
N GLU A 41 11.94 9.30 -12.61
CA GLU A 41 11.30 10.63 -12.62
C GLU A 41 10.95 11.10 -14.02
N ASP A 42 9.81 11.78 -14.14
CA ASP A 42 9.44 12.58 -15.31
C ASP A 42 9.64 14.07 -15.01
N GLU A 43 9.71 14.92 -16.03
CA GLU A 43 9.92 16.37 -15.84
C GLU A 43 8.59 17.15 -15.76
N VAL A 44 7.50 16.57 -16.26
CA VAL A 44 6.22 17.26 -16.45
C VAL A 44 5.10 16.48 -15.78
N TRP A 45 4.28 17.20 -15.00
CA TRP A 45 3.09 16.63 -14.37
C TRP A 45 1.99 16.39 -15.40
N SER A 46 1.56 15.13 -15.56
CA SER A 46 0.34 14.75 -16.28
C SER A 46 -0.91 14.82 -15.39
N THR A 47 -0.73 14.63 -14.09
CA THR A 47 -1.81 14.59 -13.09
C THR A 47 -2.28 16.00 -12.71
N PRO A 48 -3.59 16.29 -12.70
CA PRO A 48 -4.11 17.60 -12.25
C PRO A 48 -3.88 17.80 -10.75
N LEU A 49 -3.82 19.06 -10.32
CA LEU A 49 -3.76 19.40 -8.89
C LEU A 49 -5.12 19.15 -8.25
N ASN A 50 -5.13 18.47 -7.10
CA ASN A 50 -6.31 18.40 -6.23
C ASN A 50 -6.14 19.26 -4.96
N LEU A 51 -7.17 19.30 -4.12
CA LEU A 51 -7.17 20.14 -2.91
C LEU A 51 -6.08 19.74 -1.91
N ILE A 52 -5.78 18.44 -1.78
CA ILE A 52 -4.71 17.93 -0.91
C ILE A 52 -3.36 18.46 -1.40
N ASP A 53 -3.13 18.45 -2.72
CA ASP A 53 -1.89 18.93 -3.31
C ASP A 53 -1.69 20.43 -3.09
N LEU A 54 -2.76 21.23 -3.16
CA LEU A 54 -2.69 22.66 -2.89
C LEU A 54 -2.28 22.94 -1.43
N GLN A 55 -2.84 22.20 -0.49
CA GLN A 55 -2.50 22.33 0.93
C GLN A 55 -1.06 21.90 1.20
N ILE A 56 -0.62 20.77 0.64
CA ILE A 56 0.77 20.32 0.79
C ILE A 56 1.74 21.30 0.13
N ALA A 57 1.43 21.81 -1.06
CA ALA A 57 2.26 22.81 -1.72
C ALA A 57 2.42 24.09 -0.86
N GLU A 58 1.37 24.52 -0.17
CA GLU A 58 1.44 25.66 0.76
C GLU A 58 2.36 25.36 1.96
N ILE A 59 2.26 24.16 2.53
CA ILE A 59 3.12 23.70 3.65
C ILE A 59 4.58 23.70 3.23
N LEU A 60 4.87 23.08 2.09
CA LEU A 60 6.22 22.99 1.55
C LEU A 60 6.79 24.39 1.29
N LYS A 61 6.01 25.28 0.66
CA LYS A 61 6.42 26.66 0.40
C LYS A 61 6.76 27.43 1.68
N LYS A 62 5.96 27.30 2.75
CA LYS A 62 6.23 27.93 4.05
C LYS A 62 7.55 27.46 4.68
N ASN A 63 7.94 26.21 4.40
CA ASN A 63 9.17 25.61 4.92
C ASN A 63 10.35 25.72 3.94
N GLY A 64 10.22 26.49 2.86
CA GLY A 64 11.27 26.64 1.84
C GLY A 64 11.52 25.38 1.01
N LEU A 65 10.56 24.44 1.01
CA LEU A 65 10.59 23.21 0.24
C LEU A 65 9.68 23.31 -0.99
N LYS A 66 9.85 22.37 -1.91
CA LYS A 66 8.97 22.17 -3.08
C LYS A 66 8.68 20.69 -3.25
N MET A 67 7.56 20.39 -3.91
CA MET A 67 7.27 19.04 -4.37
C MET A 67 8.39 18.57 -5.31
N ARG A 68 8.74 17.28 -5.24
CA ARG A 68 9.65 16.66 -6.20
C ARG A 68 8.99 16.51 -7.58
N ASN A 69 9.82 16.14 -8.54
CA ASN A 69 9.38 15.77 -9.87
C ASN A 69 8.32 14.65 -9.80
N PRO A 70 7.40 14.55 -10.77
CA PRO A 70 6.53 13.39 -10.89
C PRO A 70 7.34 12.10 -11.02
N CYS A 71 6.84 11.01 -10.46
CA CYS A 71 7.41 9.69 -10.72
C CYS A 71 7.17 9.30 -12.18
N SER A 72 8.12 8.55 -12.75
CA SER A 72 7.97 8.00 -14.11
C SER A 72 6.78 7.05 -14.21
N ASP A 73 6.26 6.84 -15.41
CA ASP A 73 5.19 5.85 -15.64
C ASP A 73 5.58 4.44 -15.20
N SER A 74 6.86 4.06 -15.33
CA SER A 74 7.39 2.77 -14.85
C SER A 74 7.33 2.64 -13.33
N VAL A 75 7.66 3.72 -12.61
CA VAL A 75 7.51 3.75 -11.14
C VAL A 75 6.04 3.74 -10.76
N PHE A 76 5.22 4.55 -11.42
CA PHE A 76 3.79 4.66 -11.10
C PHE A 76 3.07 3.31 -11.20
N ILE A 77 3.23 2.59 -12.33
CA ILE A 77 2.55 1.30 -12.51
C ILE A 77 2.98 0.28 -11.46
N ARG A 78 4.27 0.17 -11.17
CA ARG A 78 4.76 -0.75 -10.13
C ARG A 78 4.21 -0.38 -8.76
N ARG A 79 4.29 0.90 -8.40
CA ARG A 79 3.87 1.44 -7.10
C ARG A 79 2.37 1.20 -6.86
N VAL A 80 1.52 1.55 -7.83
CA VAL A 80 0.06 1.42 -7.69
C VAL A 80 -0.37 -0.06 -7.63
N TYR A 81 0.27 -0.96 -8.38
CA TYR A 81 -0.03 -2.40 -8.27
C TYR A 81 0.33 -2.95 -6.88
N LEU A 82 1.49 -2.55 -6.33
CA LEU A 82 1.92 -2.99 -5.00
C LEU A 82 1.07 -2.39 -3.88
N ASP A 83 0.59 -1.16 -4.03
CA ASP A 83 -0.20 -0.46 -3.00
C ASP A 83 -1.70 -0.76 -3.04
N VAL A 84 -2.26 -1.02 -4.22
CA VAL A 84 -3.71 -1.20 -4.38
C VAL A 84 -4.12 -2.67 -4.30
N ILE A 85 -3.33 -3.56 -4.91
CA ILE A 85 -3.67 -4.99 -5.03
C ILE A 85 -2.56 -5.94 -4.56
N GLY A 86 -1.49 -5.39 -4.00
CA GLY A 86 -0.40 -6.15 -3.40
C GLY A 86 0.25 -7.16 -4.33
N THR A 87 0.49 -6.83 -5.60
CA THR A 87 1.15 -7.73 -6.57
C THR A 87 2.03 -6.96 -7.55
N LEU A 88 2.80 -7.66 -8.38
CA LEU A 88 3.53 -7.07 -9.50
C LEU A 88 2.65 -7.05 -10.76
N PRO A 89 2.73 -5.99 -11.60
CA PRO A 89 2.05 -5.98 -12.89
C PRO A 89 2.64 -7.05 -13.82
N LYS A 90 1.79 -7.68 -14.64
CA LYS A 90 2.24 -8.62 -15.66
C LYS A 90 2.98 -7.89 -16.79
N PRO A 91 3.89 -8.57 -17.50
CA PRO A 91 4.60 -7.99 -18.64
C PRO A 91 3.70 -7.35 -19.71
N GLU A 92 2.52 -7.92 -19.96
CA GLU A 92 1.56 -7.39 -20.93
C GLU A 92 0.87 -6.11 -20.42
N GLU A 93 0.50 -6.08 -19.12
CA GLU A 93 -0.10 -4.91 -18.49
C GLU A 93 0.86 -3.71 -18.49
N ILE A 94 2.16 -3.98 -18.32
CA ILE A 94 3.21 -2.95 -18.43
C ILE A 94 3.28 -2.42 -19.86
N ASP A 95 3.36 -3.31 -20.86
CA ASP A 95 3.45 -2.88 -22.27
C ASP A 95 2.24 -2.05 -22.69
N ASP A 96 1.03 -2.47 -22.29
CA ASP A 96 -0.20 -1.77 -22.61
C ASP A 96 -0.27 -0.39 -21.94
N PHE A 97 0.13 -0.30 -20.68
CA PHE A 97 0.19 0.98 -19.97
C PHE A 97 1.23 1.92 -20.55
N MET A 98 2.41 1.41 -20.94
CA MET A 98 3.47 2.23 -21.53
C MET A 98 3.09 2.73 -22.94
N LYS A 99 2.24 2.01 -23.67
CA LYS A 99 1.71 2.43 -24.99
C LYS A 99 0.53 3.38 -24.89
N ASP A 100 -0.21 3.39 -23.78
CA ASP A 100 -1.35 4.30 -23.60
C ASP A 100 -0.85 5.75 -23.49
N THR A 101 -1.33 6.60 -24.39
CA THR A 101 -0.99 8.04 -24.48
C THR A 101 -2.11 8.95 -23.96
N LYS A 102 -3.22 8.38 -23.48
CA LYS A 102 -4.33 9.17 -22.97
C LYS A 102 -3.92 9.95 -21.71
N PRO A 103 -4.37 11.21 -21.55
CA PRO A 103 -4.00 12.04 -20.40
C PRO A 103 -4.52 11.49 -19.06
N ASP A 104 -5.57 10.67 -19.08
CA ASP A 104 -6.20 10.06 -17.90
C ASP A 104 -5.76 8.59 -17.65
N LYS A 105 -4.75 8.08 -18.36
CA LYS A 105 -4.27 6.68 -18.24
C LYS A 105 -4.03 6.23 -16.81
N ARG A 106 -3.47 7.11 -15.96
CA ARG A 106 -3.17 6.81 -14.55
C ARG A 106 -4.46 6.68 -13.72
N ALA A 107 -5.40 7.58 -13.90
CA ALA A 107 -6.71 7.54 -13.24
C ALA A 107 -7.51 6.29 -13.65
N ARG A 108 -7.53 5.97 -14.94
CA ARG A 108 -8.17 4.75 -15.46
C ARG A 108 -7.55 3.48 -14.91
N LEU A 109 -6.21 3.43 -14.77
CA LEU A 109 -5.54 2.30 -14.15
C LEU A 109 -5.94 2.17 -12.67
N ILE A 110 -5.97 3.27 -11.92
CA ILE A 110 -6.43 3.27 -10.52
C ILE A 110 -7.84 2.70 -10.41
N ASP A 111 -8.78 3.20 -11.22
CA ASP A 111 -10.17 2.73 -11.20
C ASP A 111 -10.28 1.24 -11.54
N ASN A 112 -9.52 0.76 -12.53
CA ASN A 112 -9.50 -0.66 -12.87
C ASN A 112 -8.98 -1.52 -11.70
N LEU A 113 -7.90 -1.08 -11.03
CA LEU A 113 -7.30 -1.84 -9.93
C LEU A 113 -8.19 -1.87 -8.69
N LEU A 114 -8.95 -0.81 -8.39
CA LEU A 114 -9.89 -0.77 -7.27
C LEU A 114 -11.07 -1.74 -7.43
N GLU A 115 -11.41 -2.11 -8.67
CA GLU A 115 -12.51 -3.05 -8.97
C GLU A 115 -12.07 -4.51 -9.08
N ARG A 116 -10.77 -4.77 -9.04
CA ARG A 116 -10.22 -6.12 -9.09
C ARG A 116 -10.45 -6.87 -7.78
N GLU A 117 -10.61 -8.19 -7.87
CA GLU A 117 -10.74 -9.04 -6.68
C GLU A 117 -9.50 -8.97 -5.78
N GLU A 118 -8.32 -8.81 -6.37
CA GLU A 118 -7.06 -8.69 -5.63
C GLU A 118 -7.03 -7.48 -4.70
N PHE A 119 -7.80 -6.42 -4.99
CA PHE A 119 -8.01 -5.31 -4.05
C PHE A 119 -8.64 -5.84 -2.76
N ALA A 120 -9.77 -6.53 -2.86
CA ALA A 120 -10.47 -7.06 -1.70
C ALA A 120 -9.57 -8.01 -0.88
N LEU A 121 -8.83 -8.89 -1.55
CA LEU A 121 -7.89 -9.81 -0.87
C LEU A 121 -6.79 -9.06 -0.12
N TYR A 122 -6.14 -8.08 -0.76
CA TYR A 122 -5.04 -7.33 -0.17
C TYR A 122 -5.49 -6.46 1.01
N TRP A 123 -6.62 -5.77 0.87
CA TRP A 123 -7.14 -4.93 1.96
C TRP A 123 -7.73 -5.77 3.09
N THR A 124 -8.28 -6.96 2.82
CA THR A 124 -8.68 -7.91 3.89
C THR A 124 -7.48 -8.26 4.76
N MET A 125 -6.32 -8.55 4.16
CA MET A 125 -5.09 -8.80 4.90
C MET A 125 -4.75 -7.65 5.86
N LYS A 126 -4.82 -6.40 5.37
CA LYS A 126 -4.56 -5.19 6.18
C LYS A 126 -5.57 -5.04 7.32
N TRP A 127 -6.86 -5.26 7.04
CA TRP A 127 -7.91 -5.21 8.05
C TRP A 127 -7.79 -6.33 9.10
N CYS A 128 -7.39 -7.53 8.70
CA CYS A 128 -7.15 -8.64 9.62
C CYS A 128 -6.08 -8.33 10.66
N ASP A 129 -5.06 -7.54 10.31
CA ASP A 129 -4.00 -7.12 11.23
C ASP A 129 -4.58 -6.28 12.38
N ILE A 130 -5.37 -5.25 12.06
CA ILE A 130 -5.97 -4.34 13.05
C ILE A 130 -7.19 -4.92 13.78
N LEU A 131 -7.86 -5.92 13.18
CA LEU A 131 -9.01 -6.63 13.74
C LEU A 131 -8.62 -7.90 14.50
N ARG A 132 -7.31 -8.19 14.64
CA ARG A 132 -6.76 -9.30 15.43
C ARG A 132 -7.30 -10.67 15.00
N VAL A 133 -7.30 -10.94 13.69
CA VAL A 133 -7.81 -12.22 13.16
C VAL A 133 -6.74 -13.31 13.35
N LYS A 134 -6.85 -14.04 14.47
CA LYS A 134 -5.87 -15.04 14.92
C LYS A 134 -6.51 -16.20 15.71
N SER A 135 -6.11 -17.44 15.44
CA SER A 135 -6.61 -18.61 16.16
C SER A 135 -5.88 -18.92 17.47
N GLU A 136 -4.58 -18.61 17.56
CA GLU A 136 -3.75 -18.90 18.74
C GLU A 136 -3.87 -17.82 19.83
N TYR A 137 -3.39 -18.15 21.02
CA TYR A 137 -3.14 -17.21 22.11
C TYR A 137 -2.32 -16.00 21.61
N PRO A 138 -2.62 -14.76 22.07
CA PRO A 138 -3.57 -14.38 23.11
C PRO A 138 -5.02 -14.17 22.65
N VAL A 139 -5.32 -14.35 21.35
CA VAL A 139 -6.63 -14.02 20.76
C VAL A 139 -7.64 -15.17 20.89
N ASN A 140 -7.25 -16.40 20.49
CA ASN A 140 -8.07 -17.61 20.66
C ASN A 140 -9.45 -17.60 19.95
N LEU A 141 -9.53 -17.19 18.67
CA LEU A 141 -10.80 -17.23 17.91
C LEU A 141 -11.28 -18.64 17.52
N TRP A 142 -10.38 -19.64 17.48
CA TRP A 142 -10.55 -20.93 16.79
C TRP A 142 -10.64 -20.81 15.25
N PRO A 143 -10.19 -21.84 14.50
CA PRO A 143 -10.09 -21.78 13.04
C PRO A 143 -11.41 -21.45 12.34
N ASN A 144 -12.53 -22.05 12.78
CA ASN A 144 -13.83 -21.80 12.16
C ASN A 144 -14.27 -20.33 12.31
N ALA A 145 -14.03 -19.71 13.46
CA ALA A 145 -14.37 -18.30 13.66
C ALA A 145 -13.40 -17.38 12.90
N VAL A 146 -12.11 -17.75 12.81
CA VAL A 146 -11.14 -17.03 11.95
C VAL A 146 -11.60 -17.03 10.49
N GLN A 147 -11.98 -18.18 9.94
CA GLN A 147 -12.44 -18.26 8.55
C GLN A 147 -13.75 -17.49 8.34
N ALA A 148 -14.72 -17.64 9.24
CA ALA A 148 -15.97 -16.89 9.17
C ALA A 148 -15.73 -15.38 9.24
N TYR A 149 -14.84 -14.93 10.12
CA TYR A 149 -14.51 -13.52 10.30
C TYR A 149 -13.74 -12.96 9.11
N TYR A 150 -12.72 -13.68 8.62
CA TYR A 150 -11.98 -13.34 7.40
C TYR A 150 -12.91 -13.20 6.20
N GLN A 151 -13.78 -14.18 5.96
CA GLN A 151 -14.70 -14.14 4.83
C GLN A 151 -15.66 -12.96 4.94
N TRP A 152 -16.17 -12.67 6.13
CA TRP A 152 -17.03 -11.51 6.35
C TRP A 152 -16.30 -10.18 6.08
N ILE A 153 -15.05 -10.03 6.54
CA ILE A 153 -14.23 -8.84 6.23
C ILE A 153 -14.02 -8.72 4.71
N TYR A 154 -13.64 -9.81 4.05
CA TYR A 154 -13.45 -9.86 2.60
C TYR A 154 -14.70 -9.44 1.83
N GLU A 155 -15.87 -9.99 2.17
CA GLU A 155 -17.12 -9.66 1.49
C GLU A 155 -17.50 -8.19 1.68
N ASN A 156 -17.27 -7.62 2.86
CA ASN A 156 -17.52 -6.21 3.14
C ASN A 156 -16.65 -5.28 2.29
N ILE A 157 -15.35 -5.58 2.20
CA ILE A 157 -14.41 -4.81 1.39
C ILE A 157 -14.73 -4.97 -0.10
N ARG A 158 -15.00 -6.20 -0.55
CA ARG A 158 -15.35 -6.52 -1.94
C ARG A 158 -16.60 -5.76 -2.38
N LYS A 159 -17.62 -5.71 -1.54
CA LYS A 159 -18.89 -4.98 -1.81
C LYS A 159 -18.78 -3.48 -1.59
N ASN A 160 -17.63 -2.98 -1.11
CA ASN A 160 -17.42 -1.59 -0.72
C ASN A 160 -18.50 -1.11 0.27
N GLN A 161 -18.78 -1.90 1.31
CA GLN A 161 -19.75 -1.53 2.34
C GLN A 161 -19.33 -0.19 2.97
N PRO A 162 -20.26 0.78 3.16
CA PRO A 162 -19.98 2.01 3.89
C PRO A 162 -19.31 1.73 5.24
N TYR A 163 -18.24 2.47 5.52
CA TYR A 163 -17.39 2.19 6.68
C TYR A 163 -18.12 2.38 8.03
N ASP A 164 -19.06 3.31 8.11
CA ASP A 164 -19.94 3.48 9.27
C ASP A 164 -20.82 2.24 9.53
N ILE A 165 -21.37 1.63 8.49
CA ILE A 165 -22.16 0.39 8.59
C ILE A 165 -21.24 -0.77 9.02
N PHE A 166 -20.07 -0.93 8.38
CA PHE A 166 -19.07 -1.93 8.77
C PHE A 166 -18.71 -1.85 10.25
N VAL A 167 -18.47 -0.64 10.78
CA VAL A 167 -18.11 -0.43 12.18
C VAL A 167 -19.31 -0.63 13.11
N ARG A 168 -20.50 -0.18 12.72
CA ARG A 168 -21.72 -0.41 13.49
C ARG A 168 -21.99 -1.90 13.66
N GLU A 169 -21.82 -2.70 12.61
CA GLU A 169 -22.00 -4.15 12.67
C GLU A 169 -21.00 -4.80 13.63
N LEU A 170 -19.72 -4.40 13.60
CA LEU A 170 -18.71 -4.88 14.55
C LEU A 170 -19.05 -4.55 16.01
N LEU A 171 -19.62 -3.37 16.27
CA LEU A 171 -19.91 -2.90 17.64
C LEU A 171 -21.26 -3.38 18.18
N THR A 172 -22.25 -3.67 17.35
CA THR A 172 -23.64 -3.88 17.81
C THR A 172 -24.16 -5.29 17.60
N SER A 173 -23.46 -6.10 16.79
CA SER A 173 -23.89 -7.48 16.52
C SER A 173 -23.98 -8.34 17.78
N SER A 174 -24.94 -9.27 17.77
CA SER A 174 -25.11 -10.29 18.79
C SER A 174 -25.41 -11.63 18.11
N GLY A 175 -24.80 -12.71 18.59
CA GLY A 175 -24.98 -14.04 18.03
C GLY A 175 -23.77 -14.94 18.22
N SER A 176 -23.83 -16.11 17.57
CA SER A 176 -22.74 -17.08 17.55
C SER A 176 -21.54 -16.54 16.78
N ASN A 177 -20.34 -16.73 17.32
CA ASN A 177 -19.07 -16.42 16.67
C ASN A 177 -18.83 -17.19 15.35
N PHE A 178 -19.58 -18.27 15.08
CA PHE A 178 -19.51 -18.99 13.80
C PHE A 178 -20.55 -18.51 12.79
N ARG A 179 -21.67 -17.94 13.25
CA ARG A 179 -22.83 -17.60 12.38
C ARG A 179 -23.02 -16.10 12.18
N VAL A 180 -22.53 -15.28 13.12
CA VAL A 180 -22.59 -13.81 13.08
C VAL A 180 -21.14 -13.31 13.17
N PRO A 181 -20.39 -13.30 12.06
CA PRO A 181 -18.93 -13.19 12.12
C PRO A 181 -18.41 -11.90 12.76
N ALA A 182 -19.17 -10.79 12.67
CA ALA A 182 -18.82 -9.51 13.25
C ALA A 182 -18.59 -9.57 14.77
N VAL A 183 -19.25 -10.49 15.49
CA VAL A 183 -19.04 -10.64 16.95
C VAL A 183 -17.64 -11.13 17.30
N ASN A 184 -16.89 -11.65 16.32
CA ASN A 184 -15.50 -12.05 16.54
C ASN A 184 -14.60 -10.87 16.90
N PHE A 185 -15.00 -9.62 16.64
CA PHE A 185 -14.28 -8.45 17.16
C PHE A 185 -14.12 -8.49 18.68
N TYR A 186 -15.18 -8.88 19.41
CA TYR A 186 -15.15 -9.02 20.87
C TYR A 186 -14.38 -10.26 21.32
N ARG A 187 -14.60 -11.39 20.63
CA ARG A 187 -13.85 -12.62 20.88
C ARG A 187 -12.35 -12.49 20.63
N ALA A 188 -11.95 -11.56 19.77
CA ALA A 188 -10.55 -11.28 19.44
C ALA A 188 -9.87 -10.34 20.44
N VAL A 189 -10.58 -9.87 21.47
CA VAL A 189 -9.99 -9.10 22.57
C VAL A 189 -9.39 -10.08 23.57
N GLN A 190 -8.14 -9.84 23.99
CA GLN A 190 -7.37 -10.74 24.86
C GLN A 190 -8.05 -11.00 26.22
N SER A 191 -8.88 -10.06 26.69
CA SER A 191 -9.67 -10.19 27.92
C SER A 191 -11.11 -9.76 27.68
N LYS A 192 -12.03 -10.45 28.35
CA LYS A 192 -13.48 -10.23 28.26
C LYS A 192 -13.99 -9.07 29.12
N ASP A 193 -13.13 -8.42 29.89
CA ASP A 193 -13.52 -7.28 30.71
C ASP A 193 -13.83 -6.04 29.86
N SER A 194 -14.76 -5.22 30.35
CA SER A 194 -15.26 -4.04 29.63
C SER A 194 -14.18 -2.99 29.31
N LEU A 195 -13.12 -2.88 30.12
CA LEU A 195 -12.03 -1.95 29.88
C LEU A 195 -11.13 -2.43 28.74
N SER A 196 -10.82 -3.72 28.68
CA SER A 196 -10.06 -4.31 27.55
C SER A 196 -10.82 -4.18 26.23
N ILE A 197 -12.14 -4.37 26.25
CA ILE A 197 -12.99 -4.13 25.08
C ILE A 197 -12.95 -2.65 24.67
N ALA A 198 -13.11 -1.73 25.63
CA ALA A 198 -13.02 -0.30 25.37
C ALA A 198 -11.66 0.11 24.78
N LYS A 199 -10.55 -0.47 25.28
CA LYS A 199 -9.20 -0.26 24.72
C LYS A 199 -9.13 -0.69 23.26
N ALA A 200 -9.65 -1.88 22.94
CA ALA A 200 -9.68 -2.37 21.56
C ALA A 200 -10.52 -1.49 20.63
N VAL A 201 -11.71 -1.04 21.09
CA VAL A 201 -12.59 -0.14 20.32
C VAL A 201 -11.92 1.21 20.07
N ALA A 202 -11.35 1.83 21.12
CA ALA A 202 -10.67 3.11 21.01
C ALA A 202 -9.46 3.02 20.07
N LEU A 203 -8.67 1.96 20.18
CA LEU A 203 -7.51 1.76 19.31
C LEU A 203 -7.94 1.57 17.85
N THR A 204 -8.88 0.66 17.60
CA THR A 204 -9.26 0.30 16.23
C THR A 204 -10.03 1.43 15.53
N PHE A 205 -10.99 2.08 16.19
CA PHE A 205 -11.94 2.99 15.53
C PHE A 205 -11.79 4.46 15.91
N MET A 206 -11.21 4.79 17.07
CA MET A 206 -10.94 6.18 17.46
C MET A 206 -9.50 6.62 17.16
N GLY A 207 -8.59 5.68 16.89
CA GLY A 207 -7.16 5.98 16.72
C GLY A 207 -6.50 6.43 18.03
N VAL A 208 -6.98 5.88 19.15
CA VAL A 208 -6.56 6.29 20.49
C VAL A 208 -6.07 5.10 21.31
N ARG A 209 -4.91 5.29 21.93
CA ARG A 209 -4.40 4.45 23.02
C ARG A 209 -5.06 4.82 24.35
N LEU A 210 -6.14 4.11 24.69
CA LEU A 210 -7.02 4.46 25.81
C LEU A 210 -6.27 4.52 27.15
N GLU A 211 -5.20 3.74 27.33
CA GLU A 211 -4.34 3.77 28.50
C GLU A 211 -3.64 5.12 28.76
N LYS A 212 -3.55 5.99 27.74
CA LYS A 212 -3.01 7.35 27.87
C LYS A 212 -4.05 8.37 28.34
N MET A 213 -5.34 8.03 28.35
CA MET A 213 -6.40 8.92 28.84
C MET A 213 -6.45 8.92 30.39
N PRO A 214 -6.99 9.97 31.04
CA PRO A 214 -7.30 9.95 32.47
C PRO A 214 -8.19 8.76 32.86
N GLU A 215 -7.93 8.14 34.02
CA GLU A 215 -8.64 6.93 34.46
C GLU A 215 -10.18 7.08 34.47
N ASN A 216 -10.69 8.25 34.82
CA ASN A 216 -12.13 8.52 34.83
C ASN A 216 -12.72 8.44 33.42
N GLN A 217 -12.01 8.91 32.40
CA GLN A 217 -12.46 8.78 31.00
C GLN A 217 -12.41 7.32 30.54
N GLN A 218 -11.37 6.59 30.91
CA GLN A 218 -11.27 5.15 30.61
C GLN A 218 -12.45 4.37 31.18
N LYS A 219 -12.78 4.61 32.46
CA LYS A 219 -13.92 4.00 33.16
C LYS A 219 -15.25 4.38 32.49
N ASN A 220 -15.42 5.65 32.10
CA ASN A 220 -16.65 6.08 31.44
C ASN A 220 -16.86 5.39 30.08
N ILE A 221 -15.80 5.23 29.29
CA ILE A 221 -15.90 4.53 28.00
C ILE A 221 -16.18 3.03 28.21
N SER A 222 -15.57 2.40 29.23
CA SER A 222 -15.81 0.99 29.50
C SER A 222 -17.26 0.67 29.90
N LEU A 223 -17.99 1.63 30.48
CA LEU A 223 -19.41 1.43 30.83
C LEU A 223 -20.28 1.07 29.62
N PHE A 224 -19.97 1.57 28.42
CA PHE A 224 -20.70 1.24 27.19
C PHE A 224 -20.51 -0.22 26.74
N PHE A 225 -19.53 -0.92 27.29
CA PHE A 225 -19.25 -2.34 26.99
C PHE A 225 -19.45 -3.24 28.21
N SER A 226 -20.01 -2.70 29.29
CA SER A 226 -20.20 -3.43 30.56
C SER A 226 -21.22 -4.57 30.48
N LEU A 227 -22.14 -4.52 29.51
CA LEU A 227 -23.17 -5.55 29.29
C LEU A 227 -22.76 -6.63 28.29
N VAL A 228 -21.57 -6.54 27.67
CA VAL A 228 -21.08 -7.58 26.75
C VAL A 228 -20.90 -8.88 27.52
N THR A 229 -21.70 -9.89 27.17
CA THR A 229 -21.73 -11.19 27.83
C THR A 229 -21.54 -12.30 26.82
N TYR A 230 -21.06 -13.43 27.34
CA TYR A 230 -20.68 -14.60 26.57
C TYR A 230 -21.43 -15.82 27.10
N LYS A 231 -21.96 -16.64 26.20
CA LYS A 231 -22.64 -17.89 26.53
C LYS A 231 -22.09 -19.01 25.66
N GLY A 232 -21.50 -20.03 26.30
CA GLY A 232 -21.08 -21.24 25.61
C GLY A 232 -22.26 -22.02 25.05
N THR A 233 -22.00 -22.82 24.02
CA THR A 233 -23.00 -23.72 23.42
C THR A 233 -22.62 -25.19 23.64
N LYS A 234 -23.39 -26.13 23.05
CA LYS A 234 -23.01 -27.55 23.02
C LYS A 234 -21.76 -27.79 22.17
N GLU A 235 -21.55 -26.99 21.13
CA GLU A 235 -20.28 -26.94 20.43
C GLU A 235 -19.31 -26.11 21.28
N TRP A 236 -18.32 -26.76 21.87
CA TRP A 236 -17.44 -26.18 22.88
C TRP A 236 -16.54 -25.07 22.35
N LYS A 237 -16.33 -25.01 21.02
CA LYS A 237 -15.61 -23.90 20.34
C LYS A 237 -16.52 -22.74 19.95
N GLU A 238 -17.85 -22.92 20.01
CA GLU A 238 -18.85 -21.92 19.68
C GLU A 238 -19.26 -21.15 20.95
N GLU A 239 -19.27 -19.82 20.84
CA GLU A 239 -19.72 -18.93 21.89
C GLU A 239 -20.64 -17.86 21.32
N ILE A 240 -21.73 -17.60 22.02
CA ILE A 240 -22.68 -16.54 21.71
C ILE A 240 -22.25 -15.29 22.45
N VAL A 241 -21.98 -14.21 21.69
CA VAL A 241 -21.73 -12.87 22.23
C VAL A 241 -23.02 -12.07 22.13
N TYR A 242 -23.44 -11.41 23.20
CA TYR A 242 -24.68 -10.63 23.23
C TYR A 242 -24.60 -9.54 24.31
N SER A 243 -25.47 -8.53 24.21
CA SER A 243 -25.69 -7.57 25.29
C SER A 243 -26.66 -8.17 26.30
N ASN A 244 -26.30 -8.20 27.58
CA ASN A 244 -27.11 -8.80 28.63
C ASN A 244 -28.41 -7.99 28.84
N PRO A 245 -29.60 -8.56 28.54
CA PRO A 245 -30.87 -7.85 28.67
C PRO A 245 -31.43 -7.85 30.11
N ASP A 246 -30.89 -8.66 31.01
CA ASP A 246 -31.46 -8.89 32.35
C ASP A 246 -31.07 -7.80 33.36
N THR A 247 -30.47 -6.70 32.91
CA THR A 247 -30.06 -5.61 33.80
C THR A 247 -31.18 -4.61 34.02
N THR A 248 -31.69 -4.54 35.25
CA THR A 248 -32.67 -3.52 35.68
C THR A 248 -32.05 -2.17 36.01
N LYS A 249 -30.74 -2.02 35.82
CA LYS A 249 -29.96 -0.85 36.25
C LYS A 249 -29.74 0.09 35.08
N THR A 250 -30.20 1.33 35.24
CA THR A 250 -29.83 2.43 34.37
C THR A 250 -28.33 2.69 34.45
N ILE A 251 -27.66 2.71 33.29
CA ILE A 251 -26.24 3.02 33.20
C ILE A 251 -26.08 4.52 32.94
N ARG A 252 -25.26 5.16 33.77
CA ARG A 252 -24.89 6.57 33.62
C ARG A 252 -23.46 6.65 33.12
N ALA A 253 -23.29 7.03 31.87
CA ALA A 253 -21.99 7.08 31.22
C ALA A 253 -21.76 8.45 30.59
N VAL A 254 -20.49 8.81 30.42
CA VAL A 254 -20.07 10.05 29.77
C VAL A 254 -19.34 9.67 28.50
N LEU A 255 -19.77 10.25 27.37
CA LEU A 255 -19.09 10.07 26.09
C LEU A 255 -17.73 10.79 26.09
N PRO A 256 -16.80 10.41 25.21
CA PRO A 256 -15.48 11.06 25.13
C PRO A 256 -15.50 12.58 24.91
N ASP A 257 -16.57 13.10 24.31
CA ASP A 257 -16.80 14.55 24.12
C ASP A 257 -17.41 15.25 25.35
N GLY A 258 -17.56 14.55 26.48
CA GLY A 258 -18.10 15.07 27.73
C GLY A 258 -19.62 15.03 27.83
N ARG A 259 -20.36 14.61 26.78
CA ARG A 259 -21.82 14.53 26.84
C ARG A 259 -22.27 13.39 27.74
N PHE A 260 -23.13 13.73 28.70
CA PHE A 260 -23.77 12.75 29.58
C PHE A 260 -24.83 11.94 28.83
N ARG A 261 -24.89 10.64 29.11
CA ARG A 261 -25.91 9.72 28.62
C ARG A 261 -26.45 8.86 29.75
N GLU A 262 -27.76 8.86 29.87
CA GLU A 262 -28.52 7.91 30.67
C GLU A 262 -29.02 6.81 29.73
N ILE A 263 -28.60 5.57 29.97
CA ILE A 263 -28.90 4.42 29.14
C ILE A 263 -29.88 3.55 29.93
N LEU A 264 -31.09 3.44 29.40
CA LEU A 264 -32.18 2.71 30.04
C LEU A 264 -31.95 1.19 29.95
N PRO A 265 -32.49 0.38 30.88
CA PRO A 265 -32.38 -1.08 30.89
C PRO A 265 -32.63 -1.79 29.54
N GLU A 266 -33.58 -1.28 28.76
CA GLU A 266 -33.98 -1.83 27.46
C GLU A 266 -33.05 -1.42 26.29
N GLN A 267 -32.12 -0.49 26.52
CA GLN A 267 -31.20 0.01 25.51
C GLN A 267 -29.86 -0.72 25.58
N ASP A 268 -29.36 -1.17 24.43
CA ASP A 268 -27.99 -1.69 24.34
C ASP A 268 -26.97 -0.53 24.43
N PRO A 269 -26.12 -0.47 25.46
CA PRO A 269 -25.13 0.61 25.59
C PRO A 269 -24.15 0.69 24.41
N ARG A 270 -23.93 -0.45 23.72
CA ARG A 270 -23.08 -0.50 22.52
C ARG A 270 -23.68 0.28 21.36
N CYS A 271 -25.00 0.22 21.19
CA CYS A 271 -25.71 0.98 20.16
C CYS A 271 -25.57 2.48 20.41
N VAL A 272 -25.74 2.91 21.67
CA VAL A 272 -25.58 4.32 22.08
C VAL A 272 -24.15 4.82 21.78
N PHE A 273 -23.14 4.01 22.08
CA PHE A 273 -21.75 4.34 21.77
C PHE A 273 -21.48 4.36 20.26
N ALA A 274 -21.98 3.37 19.52
CA ALA A 274 -21.83 3.29 18.07
C ALA A 274 -22.47 4.48 17.36
N ASP A 275 -23.70 4.88 17.76
CA ASP A 275 -24.41 6.05 17.22
C ASP A 275 -23.62 7.35 17.44
N TRP A 276 -22.96 7.48 18.59
CA TRP A 276 -22.06 8.61 18.86
C TRP A 276 -20.80 8.56 18.00
N LEU A 277 -20.16 7.38 17.92
CA LEU A 277 -18.89 7.21 17.25
C LEU A 277 -19.01 7.47 15.75
N ILE A 278 -20.01 6.89 15.08
CA ILE A 278 -20.18 6.99 13.63
C ILE A 278 -20.85 8.29 13.18
N SER A 279 -21.11 9.22 14.11
CA SER A 279 -21.71 10.51 13.75
C SER A 279 -20.77 11.32 12.83
N PRO A 280 -21.31 12.04 11.82
CA PRO A 280 -20.50 12.78 10.85
C PRO A 280 -19.50 13.78 11.45
N TYR A 281 -19.83 14.35 12.61
CA TYR A 281 -19.01 15.36 13.28
C TYR A 281 -18.21 14.81 14.47
N ASN A 282 -18.04 13.48 14.54
CA ASN A 282 -17.20 12.85 15.56
C ASN A 282 -15.72 13.16 15.30
N GLU A 283 -15.01 13.67 16.31
CA GLU A 283 -13.60 14.11 16.16
C GLU A 283 -12.60 12.95 15.99
N TYR A 284 -13.02 11.71 16.19
CA TYR A 284 -12.16 10.53 16.19
C TYR A 284 -12.36 9.69 14.93
N PHE A 285 -13.61 9.39 14.58
CA PHE A 285 -13.95 8.30 13.68
C PHE A 285 -13.42 8.47 12.26
N SER A 286 -13.85 9.54 11.57
CA SER A 286 -13.41 9.84 10.21
C SER A 286 -11.91 10.13 10.16
N LYS A 287 -11.40 10.91 11.12
CA LYS A 287 -9.98 11.26 11.25
C LYS A 287 -9.07 10.05 11.31
N ASN A 288 -9.42 9.08 12.15
CA ASN A 288 -8.63 7.86 12.34
C ASN A 288 -8.52 7.07 11.03
N ILE A 289 -9.64 6.79 10.36
CA ILE A 289 -9.59 5.96 9.16
C ILE A 289 -8.91 6.64 7.99
N VAL A 290 -9.10 7.95 7.78
CA VAL A 290 -8.39 8.67 6.69
C VAL A 290 -6.89 8.77 6.97
N ASN A 291 -6.49 8.96 8.24
CA ASN A 291 -5.08 8.94 8.63
C ASN A 291 -4.46 7.55 8.39
N ARG A 292 -5.20 6.48 8.68
CA ARG A 292 -4.76 5.10 8.46
C ARG A 292 -4.64 4.76 6.98
N ILE A 293 -5.62 5.10 6.16
CA ILE A 293 -5.55 4.95 4.70
C ILE A 293 -4.37 5.71 4.13
N TRP A 294 -4.17 6.95 4.57
CA TRP A 294 -3.00 7.74 4.19
C TRP A 294 -1.70 7.04 4.58
N ALA A 295 -1.59 6.53 5.80
CA ALA A 295 -0.40 5.81 6.26
C ALA A 295 -0.11 4.55 5.43
N TRP A 296 -1.14 3.78 5.08
CA TRP A 296 -1.00 2.58 4.26
C TRP A 296 -0.51 2.88 2.84
N LEU A 297 -0.93 4.00 2.24
CA LEU A 297 -0.53 4.42 0.88
C LEU A 297 0.77 5.25 0.82
N MET A 298 1.05 6.07 1.84
CA MET A 298 2.18 7.00 1.88
C MET A 298 3.35 6.47 2.73
N GLY A 299 3.15 5.39 3.49
CA GLY A 299 4.15 4.81 4.38
C GLY A 299 4.35 5.55 5.70
N GLN A 300 3.54 6.58 5.96
CA GLN A 300 3.53 7.37 7.18
C GLN A 300 2.20 8.13 7.26
N GLY A 301 1.54 8.10 8.43
CA GLY A 301 0.32 8.87 8.65
C GLY A 301 0.59 10.37 8.71
N ILE A 302 -0.45 11.18 8.44
CA ILE A 302 -0.44 12.63 8.71
C ILE A 302 -0.26 12.88 10.21
N ILE A 303 -0.84 11.99 11.03
CA ILE A 303 -0.52 11.81 12.44
C ILE A 303 0.26 10.51 12.58
N SER A 304 1.40 10.58 13.27
CA SER A 304 2.27 9.45 13.57
C SER A 304 2.62 9.44 15.06
N PRO A 305 2.41 8.33 15.80
CA PRO A 305 1.87 7.05 15.36
C PRO A 305 0.42 7.11 14.82
N VAL A 306 0.07 6.19 13.91
CA VAL A 306 -1.24 6.18 13.22
C VAL A 306 -2.42 6.00 14.18
N ASP A 307 -2.17 5.27 15.26
CA ASP A 307 -3.13 4.87 16.29
C ASP A 307 -3.01 5.70 17.58
N ASP A 308 -2.41 6.90 17.50
CA ASP A 308 -2.28 7.83 18.62
C ASP A 308 -2.55 9.28 18.19
N ILE A 309 -3.84 9.64 18.11
CA ILE A 309 -4.26 10.97 17.63
C ILE A 309 -3.96 12.14 18.59
N TYR A 310 -3.61 11.86 19.85
CA TYR A 310 -3.34 12.92 20.85
C TYR A 310 -1.95 13.56 20.73
N GLN A 311 -1.17 13.14 19.74
CA GLN A 311 0.08 13.80 19.38
C GLN A 311 -0.18 15.23 18.89
N LYS A 312 0.83 16.11 19.06
CA LYS A 312 0.73 17.52 18.68
C LYS A 312 0.56 17.65 17.16
N ILE A 313 -0.66 17.97 16.72
CA ILE A 313 -0.99 18.21 15.31
C ILE A 313 -0.62 19.66 14.96
N THR A 314 0.16 19.88 13.91
CA THR A 314 0.39 21.21 13.34
C THR A 314 -0.87 21.73 12.66
N ASP A 315 -1.10 23.05 12.62
CA ASP A 315 -2.32 23.61 12.00
C ASP A 315 -2.44 23.22 10.51
N ASN A 316 -1.29 23.07 9.85
CA ASN A 316 -1.18 22.58 8.49
C ASN A 316 -1.68 21.12 8.32
N ASN A 317 -1.31 20.21 9.23
CA ASN A 317 -1.77 18.82 9.19
C ASN A 317 -3.28 18.70 9.46
N LYS A 318 -3.86 19.63 10.23
CA LYS A 318 -5.32 19.69 10.46
C LYS A 318 -6.10 19.96 9.17
N ASN A 319 -5.56 20.78 8.26
CA ASN A 319 -6.26 21.13 7.00
C ASN A 319 -6.39 19.92 6.07
N ILE A 320 -5.33 19.11 5.94
CA ILE A 320 -5.33 17.91 5.09
C ILE A 320 -6.31 16.88 5.64
N LEU A 321 -6.24 16.60 6.95
CA LEU A 321 -7.15 15.68 7.60
C LEU A 321 -8.60 16.13 7.47
N GLY A 322 -8.91 17.40 7.78
CA GLY A 322 -10.26 17.93 7.65
C GLY A 322 -10.82 17.84 6.23
N THR A 323 -9.96 17.97 5.22
CA THR A 323 -10.36 17.78 3.81
C THR A 323 -10.75 16.33 3.54
N LEU A 324 -9.90 15.37 3.94
CA LEU A 324 -10.17 13.94 3.76
C LEU A 324 -11.39 13.48 4.57
N GLU A 325 -11.54 13.96 5.81
CA GLU A 325 -12.70 13.70 6.66
C GLU A 325 -13.99 14.16 5.99
N ASN A 326 -14.00 15.38 5.44
CA ASN A 326 -15.15 15.93 4.72
C ASN A 326 -15.48 15.12 3.46
N GLU A 327 -14.47 14.69 2.69
CA GLU A 327 -14.68 13.85 1.51
C GLU A 327 -15.24 12.47 1.87
N LEU A 328 -14.80 11.89 3.00
CA LEU A 328 -15.33 10.61 3.48
C LEU A 328 -16.81 10.74 3.87
N ILE A 329 -17.16 11.80 4.60
CA ILE A 329 -18.55 12.06 5.02
C ILE A 329 -19.44 12.30 3.80
N LYS A 330 -19.01 13.16 2.86
CA LYS A 330 -19.77 13.47 1.64
C LYS A 330 -20.00 12.25 0.74
N SER A 331 -19.06 11.32 0.73
CA SER A 331 -19.16 10.07 -0.05
C SER A 331 -19.95 8.97 0.67
N ASN A 332 -20.59 9.27 1.80
CA ASN A 332 -21.27 8.29 2.66
C ASN A 332 -20.35 7.15 3.10
N TYR A 333 -19.16 7.53 3.59
CA TYR A 333 -18.17 6.60 4.15
C TYR A 333 -17.61 5.57 3.15
N ASP A 334 -17.53 5.93 1.86
CA ASP A 334 -16.88 5.14 0.82
C ASP A 334 -15.35 5.20 0.94
N LEU A 335 -14.72 4.09 1.34
CA LEU A 335 -13.27 4.02 1.46
C LEU A 335 -12.55 4.02 0.09
N LYS A 336 -13.15 3.44 -0.95
CA LYS A 336 -12.62 3.49 -2.34
C LYS A 336 -12.56 4.91 -2.86
N HIS A 337 -13.49 5.79 -2.47
CA HIS A 337 -13.40 7.23 -2.78
C HIS A 337 -12.12 7.85 -2.21
N ILE A 338 -11.78 7.57 -0.95
CA ILE A 338 -10.57 8.10 -0.31
C ILE A 338 -9.29 7.52 -0.94
N TYR A 339 -9.26 6.21 -1.23
CA TYR A 339 -8.14 5.61 -1.96
C TYR A 339 -7.93 6.31 -3.31
N ARG A 340 -9.00 6.48 -4.10
CA ARG A 340 -8.97 7.15 -5.40
C ARG A 340 -8.45 8.58 -5.30
N LEU A 341 -8.90 9.34 -4.30
CA LEU A 341 -8.49 10.73 -4.10
C LEU A 341 -6.98 10.85 -3.82
N ILE A 342 -6.44 9.98 -2.95
CA ILE A 342 -5.02 9.98 -2.61
C ILE A 342 -4.18 9.49 -3.80
N LEU A 343 -4.55 8.39 -4.46
CA LEU A 343 -3.80 7.83 -5.59
C LEU A 343 -3.74 8.78 -6.79
N ASN A 344 -4.77 9.59 -7.00
CA ASN A 344 -4.80 10.63 -8.04
C ASN A 344 -4.17 11.97 -7.60
N SER A 345 -3.61 12.07 -6.39
CA SER A 345 -2.90 13.27 -5.95
C SER A 345 -1.51 13.34 -6.58
N ARG A 346 -1.04 14.57 -6.87
CA ARG A 346 0.37 14.78 -7.19
C ARG A 346 1.26 14.32 -6.05
N THR A 347 0.81 14.54 -4.81
CA THR A 347 1.52 14.13 -3.59
C THR A 347 1.91 12.66 -3.61
N TYR A 348 0.97 11.77 -3.91
CA TYR A 348 1.23 10.32 -4.04
C TYR A 348 2.10 10.01 -5.25
N GLN A 349 1.95 10.74 -6.35
CA GLN A 349 2.68 10.52 -7.61
C GLN A 349 4.00 11.29 -7.72
N GLN A 350 4.54 11.80 -6.60
CA GLN A 350 5.88 12.35 -6.55
C GLN A 350 6.95 11.26 -6.69
N SER A 351 8.11 11.66 -7.16
CA SER A 351 9.33 10.88 -7.12
C SER A 351 9.76 10.58 -5.68
N SER A 352 10.49 9.48 -5.50
CA SER A 352 11.18 9.13 -4.26
C SER A 352 12.63 9.61 -4.18
N ILE A 353 13.15 10.25 -5.23
CA ILE A 353 14.52 10.75 -5.24
C ILE A 353 14.63 11.94 -4.28
N LEU A 354 15.57 11.82 -3.35
CA LEU A 354 15.96 12.91 -2.47
C LEU A 354 16.75 13.95 -3.27
N GLY A 355 16.39 15.23 -3.13
CA GLY A 355 17.26 16.32 -3.54
C GLY A 355 18.27 16.67 -2.46
N GLU A 356 18.97 17.79 -2.62
CA GLU A 356 20.02 18.27 -1.70
C GLU A 356 19.49 18.80 -0.35
N ASP A 357 18.22 18.59 -0.04
CA ASP A 357 17.52 19.25 1.06
C ASP A 357 17.56 18.43 2.39
N LYS A 358 17.33 19.14 3.51
CA LYS A 358 17.46 18.71 4.93
C LYS A 358 16.66 17.45 5.36
N PRO A 359 17.00 16.80 6.49
CA PRO A 359 16.37 15.55 6.93
C PRO A 359 14.87 15.58 7.32
N ASP A 360 14.27 16.74 7.64
CA ASP A 360 12.86 16.83 8.12
C ASP A 360 11.81 16.91 6.99
N ILE A 361 12.14 16.41 5.79
CA ILE A 361 11.25 16.47 4.62
C ILE A 361 10.17 15.37 4.66
N PHE A 362 10.46 14.24 5.32
CA PHE A 362 9.54 13.09 5.37
C PHE A 362 8.21 13.41 6.06
N THR A 363 8.23 14.27 7.08
CA THR A 363 7.03 14.68 7.82
C THR A 363 6.14 15.64 7.03
N GLN A 364 6.65 16.20 5.93
CA GLN A 364 5.99 17.24 5.13
C GLN A 364 5.54 16.75 3.75
N PHE A 365 5.76 15.47 3.44
CA PHE A 365 5.33 14.83 2.18
C PHE A 365 5.89 15.51 0.91
N ALA A 366 7.11 16.06 0.95
CA ALA A 366 7.72 16.70 -0.23
C ALA A 366 8.23 15.72 -1.30
N PHE A 367 8.24 14.42 -1.00
CA PHE A 367 8.59 13.34 -1.93
C PHE A 367 7.94 12.04 -1.45
N TYR A 368 7.94 11.02 -2.30
CA TYR A 368 7.40 9.72 -1.95
C TYR A 368 8.38 8.92 -1.08
N LYS A 369 7.95 8.53 0.12
CA LYS A 369 8.77 7.77 1.06
C LYS A 369 8.95 6.33 0.59
N VAL A 370 10.18 5.95 0.29
CA VAL A 370 10.56 4.56 -0.01
C VAL A 370 10.29 3.68 1.21
N ARG A 371 9.57 2.57 1.02
CA ARG A 371 9.24 1.62 2.07
C ARG A 371 9.36 0.18 1.59
N GLN A 372 9.71 -0.73 2.49
CA GLN A 372 9.83 -2.14 2.15
C GLN A 372 8.47 -2.72 1.74
N ILE A 373 8.46 -3.66 0.80
CA ILE A 373 7.27 -4.42 0.44
C ILE A 373 6.85 -5.32 1.62
N ASP A 374 5.54 -5.37 1.92
CA ASP A 374 4.96 -6.27 2.93
C ASP A 374 5.45 -7.73 2.72
N ALA A 375 5.71 -8.46 3.81
CA ALA A 375 6.24 -9.82 3.77
C ALA A 375 5.43 -10.76 2.85
N GLU A 376 4.10 -10.71 2.95
CA GLU A 376 3.18 -11.53 2.16
C GLU A 376 3.25 -11.18 0.68
N VAL A 377 3.30 -9.88 0.36
CA VAL A 377 3.39 -9.38 -1.02
C VAL A 377 4.75 -9.71 -1.64
N LEU A 378 5.83 -9.62 -0.85
CA LEU A 378 7.17 -9.95 -1.32
C LEU A 378 7.30 -11.46 -1.61
N LEU A 379 6.75 -12.30 -0.73
CA LEU A 379 6.75 -13.75 -0.96
C LEU A 379 5.90 -14.13 -2.18
N ASP A 380 4.73 -13.51 -2.34
CA ASP A 380 3.90 -13.67 -3.53
C ASP A 380 4.62 -13.23 -4.80
N ALA A 381 5.36 -12.11 -4.77
CA ALA A 381 6.15 -11.64 -5.90
C ALA A 381 7.26 -12.65 -6.28
N LEU A 382 7.95 -13.22 -5.29
CA LEU A 382 8.95 -14.27 -5.51
C LEU A 382 8.31 -15.55 -6.08
N CYS A 383 7.15 -15.95 -5.58
CA CYS A 383 6.38 -17.09 -6.10
C CYS A 383 5.94 -16.84 -7.55
N TRP A 384 5.43 -15.65 -7.85
CA TRP A 384 5.03 -15.26 -9.20
C TRP A 384 6.22 -15.24 -10.18
N ILE A 385 7.34 -14.60 -9.83
CA ILE A 385 8.56 -14.56 -10.67
C ILE A 385 9.12 -15.97 -10.90
N SER A 386 9.00 -16.84 -9.89
CA SER A 386 9.45 -18.22 -10.02
C SER A 386 8.42 -19.13 -10.68
N GLY A 387 7.17 -18.72 -10.85
CA GLY A 387 6.05 -19.60 -11.23
C GLY A 387 5.91 -20.80 -10.31
N ARG A 388 6.25 -20.63 -9.02
CA ARG A 388 6.12 -21.62 -7.95
C ARG A 388 5.12 -21.12 -6.92
N TYR A 389 4.82 -22.00 -5.98
CA TYR A 389 3.77 -21.84 -4.99
C TYR A 389 4.34 -22.11 -3.60
N GLU A 390 3.71 -21.54 -2.58
CA GLU A 390 4.04 -21.78 -1.18
C GLU A 390 2.86 -22.44 -0.48
N GLY A 391 3.10 -23.55 0.22
CA GLY A 391 2.07 -24.25 0.98
C GLY A 391 2.14 -23.85 2.45
N TYR A 392 0.99 -23.75 3.10
CA TYR A 392 0.92 -23.40 4.52
C TYR A 392 0.08 -24.40 5.30
N VAL A 393 0.43 -24.56 6.57
CA VAL A 393 -0.31 -25.39 7.53
C VAL A 393 -0.52 -24.59 8.80
N SER A 394 -1.76 -24.51 9.27
CA SER A 394 -2.04 -24.04 10.63
C SER A 394 -1.87 -25.19 11.60
N GLN A 395 -0.89 -25.10 12.49
CA GLN A 395 -0.60 -26.11 13.49
C GLN A 395 -1.46 -25.96 14.76
N ILE A 396 -2.10 -24.80 14.97
CA ILE A 396 -2.80 -24.48 16.21
C ILE A 396 -4.06 -23.65 15.92
N PRO A 397 -5.20 -23.96 16.57
CA PRO A 397 -5.53 -25.19 17.28
C PRO A 397 -6.20 -26.24 16.37
N GLU A 398 -6.24 -27.50 16.80
CA GLU A 398 -6.80 -28.63 16.02
C GLU A 398 -8.23 -28.37 15.49
N PRO A 399 -8.57 -28.88 14.28
CA PRO A 399 -7.73 -29.71 13.40
C PRO A 399 -6.74 -28.90 12.53
N TYR A 400 -5.68 -29.54 12.08
CA TYR A 400 -4.73 -28.96 11.13
C TYR A 400 -5.46 -28.47 9.88
N THR A 401 -5.32 -27.17 9.58
CA THR A 401 -5.86 -26.58 8.36
C THR A 401 -4.75 -26.49 7.33
N PHE A 402 -4.88 -27.24 6.24
CA PHE A 402 -4.01 -27.15 5.08
C PHE A 402 -4.50 -26.06 4.14
N ILE A 403 -3.62 -25.13 3.80
CA ILE A 403 -3.93 -24.09 2.82
C ILE A 403 -3.34 -24.53 1.47
N PRO A 404 -4.16 -24.62 0.41
CA PRO A 404 -3.68 -24.98 -0.91
C PRO A 404 -2.53 -24.07 -1.34
N ASN A 405 -1.48 -24.65 -1.91
CA ASN A 405 -0.32 -23.89 -2.35
C ASN A 405 -0.65 -22.92 -3.50
N THR A 406 -1.75 -23.16 -4.21
CA THR A 406 -2.28 -22.24 -5.24
C THR A 406 -2.77 -20.92 -4.66
N ASN A 407 -3.05 -20.85 -3.36
CA ASN A 407 -3.50 -19.64 -2.71
C ASN A 407 -2.34 -18.66 -2.55
N ARG A 408 -2.66 -17.38 -2.72
CA ARG A 408 -1.72 -16.30 -2.46
C ARG A 408 -1.49 -16.14 -0.96
N THR A 409 -0.27 -15.77 -0.58
CA THR A 409 0.11 -15.54 0.81
C THR A 409 -0.70 -14.41 1.44
N ILE A 410 -1.09 -13.40 0.67
CA ILE A 410 -1.97 -12.33 1.17
C ILE A 410 -3.36 -12.84 1.62
N THR A 411 -3.77 -14.05 1.22
CA THR A 411 -5.06 -14.64 1.64
C THR A 411 -4.94 -15.47 2.92
N LEU A 412 -3.80 -15.44 3.60
CA LEU A 412 -3.64 -16.08 4.90
C LEU A 412 -4.50 -15.38 5.95
N ALA A 413 -5.68 -15.96 6.18
CA ALA A 413 -6.67 -15.48 7.14
C ALA A 413 -6.15 -15.43 8.57
N ASP A 414 -5.35 -16.41 8.97
CA ASP A 414 -4.92 -16.61 10.35
C ASP A 414 -3.52 -16.02 10.61
N GLY A 415 -3.41 -15.14 11.60
CA GLY A 415 -2.13 -14.62 12.09
C GLY A 415 -1.19 -15.71 12.64
N SER A 416 -1.73 -16.83 13.09
CA SER A 416 -0.96 -17.96 13.65
C SER A 416 -0.19 -18.77 12.63
N ILE A 417 -0.54 -18.67 11.35
CA ILE A 417 0.16 -19.41 10.29
C ILE A 417 1.49 -18.71 10.03
N THR A 418 2.59 -19.31 10.44
CA THR A 418 3.92 -18.71 10.29
C THR A 418 4.78 -19.47 9.27
N SER A 419 5.71 -18.75 8.66
CA SER A 419 6.82 -19.33 7.92
C SER A 419 8.11 -18.58 8.30
N PRO A 420 9.29 -19.20 8.18
CA PRO A 420 10.56 -18.51 8.46
C PRO A 420 10.68 -17.20 7.66
N PHE A 421 10.21 -17.18 6.41
CA PHE A 421 10.20 -15.98 5.59
C PHE A 421 9.31 -14.90 6.19
N LEU A 422 8.04 -15.20 6.47
CA LEU A 422 7.07 -14.20 6.93
C LEU A 422 7.49 -13.55 8.26
N MET A 423 8.08 -14.34 9.18
CA MET A 423 8.60 -13.82 10.44
C MET A 423 9.82 -12.90 10.23
N ILE A 424 10.78 -13.29 9.39
CA ILE A 424 11.99 -12.49 9.11
C ILE A 424 11.62 -11.15 8.43
N PHE A 425 10.60 -11.15 7.58
CA PHE A 425 10.13 -9.98 6.85
C PHE A 425 9.05 -9.17 7.59
N GLY A 426 8.78 -9.49 8.86
CA GLY A 426 8.01 -8.63 9.76
C GLY A 426 6.49 -8.67 9.59
N ARG A 427 5.95 -9.82 9.15
CA ARG A 427 4.50 -10.08 9.23
C ARG A 427 4.05 -10.02 10.72
N PRO A 428 2.96 -9.29 11.04
CA PRO A 428 2.46 -9.22 12.41
C PRO A 428 1.86 -10.56 12.86
N SER A 429 1.91 -10.85 14.17
CA SER A 429 1.24 -12.02 14.77
C SER A 429 -0.27 -11.81 14.94
N ARG A 430 -0.72 -10.55 14.85
CA ARG A 430 -2.08 -10.03 15.04
C ARG A 430 -2.57 -10.11 16.50
N ASP A 431 -1.67 -9.88 17.44
CA ASP A 431 -1.94 -10.03 18.87
C ASP A 431 -2.64 -8.80 19.48
N THR A 432 -2.26 -7.60 19.03
CA THR A 432 -2.62 -6.34 19.70
C THR A 432 -3.56 -5.47 18.85
N GLY A 433 -3.44 -5.56 17.53
CA GLY A 433 -4.12 -4.64 16.60
C GLY A 433 -3.45 -3.26 16.50
N LEU A 434 -2.26 -3.08 17.09
CA LEU A 434 -1.43 -1.89 16.90
C LEU A 434 -0.88 -1.88 15.45
N GLU A 435 -0.86 -0.70 14.83
CA GLU A 435 -0.29 -0.57 13.47
C GLU A 435 1.22 -0.90 13.49
N SER A 436 1.90 -0.61 14.60
CA SER A 436 3.33 -0.87 14.79
C SER A 436 3.71 -2.34 14.94
N GLU A 437 2.72 -3.25 15.03
CA GLU A 437 2.98 -4.69 15.11
C GLU A 437 3.56 -5.24 13.79
N ARG A 438 3.16 -4.65 12.66
CA ARG A 438 3.77 -4.90 11.35
C ARG A 438 5.08 -4.12 11.25
N ASN A 439 6.19 -4.82 11.04
CA ASN A 439 7.52 -4.20 11.02
C ASN A 439 8.17 -4.31 9.64
N THR A 440 8.15 -3.22 8.89
CA THR A 440 8.80 -3.12 7.57
C THR A 440 10.18 -2.45 7.65
N SER A 441 10.80 -2.45 8.83
CA SER A 441 12.16 -1.91 8.99
C SER A 441 13.16 -2.91 8.41
N PRO A 442 14.07 -2.45 7.54
CA PRO A 442 15.02 -3.35 6.92
C PRO A 442 16.03 -3.88 7.93
N THR A 443 16.33 -5.18 7.85
CA THR A 443 17.32 -5.82 8.71
C THR A 443 18.38 -6.55 7.90
N ASP A 444 19.58 -6.69 8.45
CA ASP A 444 20.65 -7.47 7.80
C ASP A 444 20.28 -8.95 7.69
N LYS A 445 19.45 -9.47 8.61
CA LYS A 445 18.91 -10.83 8.53
C LYS A 445 18.07 -11.05 7.27
N GLN A 446 17.23 -10.09 6.90
CA GLN A 446 16.44 -10.16 5.65
C GLN A 446 17.34 -10.21 4.42
N ARG A 447 18.36 -9.34 4.37
CA ARG A 447 19.31 -9.29 3.24
C ARG A 447 20.11 -10.58 3.12
N LEU A 448 20.66 -11.06 4.23
CA LEU A 448 21.41 -12.32 4.28
C LEU A 448 20.54 -13.52 3.90
N TYR A 449 19.26 -13.51 4.29
CA TYR A 449 18.32 -14.56 3.89
C TYR A 449 18.14 -14.61 2.37
N LEU A 450 17.89 -13.47 1.70
CA LEU A 450 17.68 -13.43 0.25
C LEU A 450 18.92 -13.84 -0.55
N LEU A 451 20.09 -13.38 -0.11
CA LEU A 451 21.36 -13.69 -0.79
C LEU A 451 21.70 -15.19 -0.70
N ASN A 452 21.47 -15.80 0.47
CA ASN A 452 21.96 -17.15 0.78
C ASN A 452 20.88 -18.25 0.70
N SER A 453 19.61 -17.91 0.51
CA SER A 453 18.53 -18.91 0.48
C SER A 453 18.64 -19.80 -0.75
N SER A 454 18.96 -21.07 -0.51
CA SER A 454 18.98 -22.09 -1.57
C SER A 454 17.59 -22.32 -2.18
N ASP A 455 16.52 -22.09 -1.42
CA ASP A 455 15.14 -22.17 -1.91
C ASP A 455 14.88 -21.09 -2.97
N ILE A 456 15.23 -19.84 -2.67
CA ILE A 456 15.07 -18.71 -3.60
C ILE A 456 15.93 -18.93 -4.84
N GLN A 457 17.18 -19.36 -4.69
CA GLN A 457 18.05 -19.66 -5.82
C GLN A 457 17.47 -20.77 -6.72
N LYS A 458 16.92 -21.84 -6.14
CA LYS A 458 16.26 -22.93 -6.89
C LYS A 458 15.00 -22.42 -7.60
N LYS A 459 14.19 -21.58 -6.93
CA LYS A 459 13.01 -20.92 -7.49
C LYS A 459 13.37 -20.06 -8.72
N ILE A 460 14.47 -19.30 -8.66
CA ILE A 460 14.95 -18.47 -9.79
C ILE A 460 15.48 -19.34 -10.95
N LYS A 461 16.34 -20.32 -10.66
CA LYS A 461 16.97 -21.18 -11.69
C LYS A 461 15.95 -22.04 -12.43
N SER A 462 14.97 -22.59 -11.72
CA SER A 462 13.95 -23.49 -12.27
C SER A 462 12.61 -22.82 -12.57
N SER A 463 12.61 -21.50 -12.74
CA SER A 463 11.39 -20.71 -12.97
C SER A 463 10.80 -20.98 -14.36
N PRO A 464 9.58 -21.55 -14.49
CA PRO A 464 8.85 -21.58 -15.75
C PRO A 464 8.56 -20.18 -16.33
N VAL A 465 8.41 -19.15 -15.50
CA VAL A 465 8.12 -17.77 -15.94
C VAL A 465 9.35 -17.14 -16.59
N LEU A 466 10.52 -17.27 -15.96
CA LEU A 466 11.77 -16.75 -16.52
C LEU A 466 12.37 -17.66 -17.59
N LYS A 467 11.88 -18.91 -17.75
CA LYS A 467 12.37 -19.86 -18.75
C LYS A 467 12.43 -19.27 -20.16
N LYS A 468 11.38 -18.54 -20.56
CA LYS A 468 11.34 -17.89 -21.88
C LYS A 468 12.47 -16.87 -22.02
N ALA A 469 12.71 -16.06 -20.99
CA ALA A 469 13.80 -15.08 -21.00
C ALA A 469 15.17 -15.78 -21.07
N TYR A 470 15.39 -16.82 -20.25
CA TYR A 470 16.64 -17.59 -20.28
C TYR A 470 16.90 -18.30 -21.61
N GLN A 471 15.87 -18.75 -22.31
CA GLN A 471 16.01 -19.32 -23.65
C GLN A 471 16.28 -18.25 -24.71
N GLN A 472 15.69 -17.06 -24.53
CA GLN A 472 15.84 -15.95 -25.47
C GLN A 472 17.28 -15.43 -25.55
N VAL A 473 18.08 -15.60 -24.49
CA VAL A 473 19.48 -15.14 -24.44
C VAL A 473 20.34 -15.66 -25.60
N TRP A 474 20.07 -16.87 -26.09
CA TRP A 474 20.80 -17.51 -27.19
C TRP A 474 20.45 -16.91 -28.56
N LYS A 475 19.28 -16.26 -28.67
CA LYS A 475 18.81 -15.62 -29.90
C LYS A 475 19.06 -14.12 -29.88
N ASN A 476 18.75 -13.48 -28.76
CA ASN A 476 18.84 -12.04 -28.58
C ASN A 476 19.02 -11.72 -27.09
N LYS A 477 20.26 -11.39 -26.71
CA LYS A 477 20.64 -11.02 -25.33
C LYS A 477 19.86 -9.80 -24.84
N LYS A 478 19.70 -8.77 -25.67
CA LYS A 478 18.97 -7.55 -25.32
C LYS A 478 17.51 -7.83 -24.98
N GLU A 479 16.85 -8.67 -25.77
CA GLU A 479 15.46 -9.07 -25.50
C GLU A 479 15.35 -9.92 -24.23
N SER A 480 16.32 -10.79 -23.96
CA SER A 480 16.40 -11.51 -22.68
C SER A 480 16.51 -10.55 -21.49
N ILE A 481 17.37 -9.52 -21.58
CA ILE A 481 17.54 -8.52 -20.52
C ILE A 481 16.22 -7.76 -20.31
N ASN A 482 15.58 -7.29 -21.40
CA ASN A 482 14.29 -6.59 -21.34
C ASN A 482 13.23 -7.41 -20.61
N LEU A 483 13.10 -8.70 -20.94
CA LEU A 483 12.14 -9.60 -20.30
C LEU A 483 12.44 -9.79 -18.80
N ILE A 484 13.70 -9.96 -18.42
CA ILE A 484 14.11 -10.14 -17.02
C ILE A 484 13.79 -8.89 -16.20
N TYR A 485 14.16 -7.70 -16.70
CA TYR A 485 13.85 -6.42 -16.04
C TYR A 485 12.34 -6.19 -15.94
N LYS A 486 11.58 -6.47 -17.00
CA LYS A 486 10.13 -6.28 -17.00
C LYS A 486 9.43 -7.21 -16.01
N ILE A 487 9.87 -8.47 -15.91
CA ILE A 487 9.31 -9.44 -14.96
C ILE A 487 9.67 -9.04 -13.52
N ILE A 488 10.91 -8.65 -13.23
CA ILE A 488 11.36 -8.47 -11.84
C ILE A 488 11.08 -7.05 -11.33
N LEU A 489 11.46 -6.04 -12.12
CA LEU A 489 11.42 -4.62 -11.76
C LEU A 489 10.25 -3.86 -12.40
N SER A 490 9.43 -4.52 -13.22
CA SER A 490 8.25 -3.90 -13.85
C SER A 490 8.57 -2.74 -14.79
N ARG A 491 9.78 -2.70 -15.35
CA ARG A 491 10.24 -1.66 -16.29
C ARG A 491 11.25 -2.21 -17.28
N PHE A 492 11.60 -1.40 -18.27
CA PHE A 492 12.73 -1.67 -19.16
C PHE A 492 14.06 -1.25 -18.50
N PRO A 493 15.18 -1.92 -18.84
CA PRO A 493 16.50 -1.48 -18.41
C PRO A 493 16.85 -0.13 -19.04
N THR A 494 17.66 0.67 -18.36
CA THR A 494 18.29 1.84 -18.98
C THR A 494 19.34 1.41 -20.00
N THR A 495 19.84 2.36 -20.81
CA THR A 495 20.95 2.10 -21.75
C THR A 495 22.23 1.67 -21.02
N GLU A 496 22.49 2.26 -19.87
CA GLU A 496 23.63 1.94 -19.00
C GLU A 496 23.49 0.54 -18.41
N GLU A 497 22.33 0.24 -17.81
CA GLU A 497 22.03 -1.08 -17.25
C GLU A 497 22.10 -2.19 -18.31
N SER A 498 21.58 -1.91 -19.51
CA SER A 498 21.66 -2.84 -20.65
C SER A 498 23.11 -3.12 -21.04
N SER A 499 23.94 -2.07 -21.11
CA SER A 499 25.36 -2.19 -21.45
C SER A 499 26.12 -3.02 -20.42
N ILE A 500 25.88 -2.77 -19.12
CA ILE A 500 26.48 -3.56 -18.02
C ILE A 500 26.09 -5.05 -18.13
N CYS A 501 24.81 -5.34 -18.43
CA CYS A 501 24.34 -6.71 -18.59
C CYS A 501 24.97 -7.38 -19.82
N GLU A 502 25.09 -6.68 -20.95
CA GLU A 502 25.72 -7.17 -22.17
C GLU A 502 27.22 -7.46 -21.99
N GLU A 503 27.92 -6.58 -21.27
CA GLU A 503 29.32 -6.79 -20.88
C GLU A 503 29.45 -8.03 -19.97
N PHE A 504 28.56 -8.19 -18.99
CA PHE A 504 28.56 -9.34 -18.10
C PHE A 504 28.38 -10.68 -18.84
N PHE A 505 27.54 -10.73 -19.89
CA PHE A 505 27.42 -11.92 -20.74
C PHE A 505 28.72 -12.28 -21.48
N THR A 506 29.63 -11.33 -21.67
CA THR A 506 30.88 -11.54 -22.39
C THR A 506 32.02 -11.88 -21.42
N ASN A 507 32.06 -11.21 -20.27
CA ASN A 507 33.19 -11.28 -19.34
C ASN A 507 33.03 -12.30 -18.20
N SER A 508 31.82 -12.81 -17.95
CA SER A 508 31.57 -13.68 -16.78
C SER A 508 32.18 -15.09 -16.88
N GLY A 509 32.51 -15.57 -18.08
CA GLY A 509 32.95 -16.96 -18.29
C GLY A 509 31.87 -18.02 -18.02
N LEU A 510 30.64 -17.60 -17.70
CA LEU A 510 29.50 -18.46 -17.48
C LEU A 510 28.76 -18.74 -18.80
N PRO A 511 28.08 -19.89 -18.93
CA PRO A 511 27.10 -20.12 -19.99
C PRO A 511 26.03 -19.02 -20.01
N ALA A 512 25.55 -18.65 -21.20
CA ALA A 512 24.66 -17.51 -21.37
C ALA A 512 23.36 -17.59 -20.56
N ASP A 513 22.79 -18.79 -20.40
CA ASP A 513 21.64 -19.04 -19.54
C ASP A 513 21.96 -18.85 -18.05
N GLN A 514 23.14 -19.29 -17.60
CA GLN A 514 23.60 -19.08 -16.22
C GLN A 514 23.89 -17.60 -15.93
N SER A 515 24.44 -16.85 -16.89
CA SER A 515 24.59 -15.40 -16.78
C SER A 515 23.23 -14.71 -16.64
N ALA A 516 22.23 -15.13 -17.43
CA ALA A 516 20.86 -14.59 -17.33
C ALA A 516 20.21 -14.91 -15.97
N MET A 517 20.40 -16.11 -15.43
CA MET A 517 19.97 -16.47 -14.07
C MET A 517 20.66 -15.62 -12.99
N THR A 518 21.94 -15.30 -13.19
CA THR A 518 22.71 -14.44 -12.27
C THR A 518 22.20 -13.01 -12.29
N ILE A 519 21.86 -12.48 -13.47
CA ILE A 519 21.20 -11.16 -13.59
C ILE A 519 19.86 -11.17 -12.84
N ALA A 520 19.01 -12.19 -13.06
CA ALA A 520 17.74 -12.30 -12.35
C ALA A 520 17.92 -12.34 -10.82
N TRP A 521 18.90 -13.10 -10.33
CA TRP A 521 19.25 -13.15 -8.91
C TRP A 521 19.73 -11.79 -8.39
N ALA A 522 20.56 -11.07 -9.15
CA ALA A 522 21.03 -9.74 -8.77
C ALA A 522 19.87 -8.72 -8.67
N LEU A 523 18.94 -8.74 -9.63
CA LEU A 523 17.77 -7.85 -9.60
C LEU A 523 16.84 -8.14 -8.43
N ILE A 524 16.58 -9.41 -8.10
CA ILE A 524 15.75 -9.78 -6.93
C ILE A 524 16.40 -9.32 -5.61
N ASN A 525 17.73 -9.27 -5.54
CA ASN A 525 18.44 -8.79 -4.36
C ASN A 525 18.66 -7.27 -4.35
N SER A 526 18.17 -6.55 -5.37
CA SER A 526 18.32 -5.09 -5.46
C SER A 526 17.38 -4.37 -4.48
N LYS A 527 17.78 -3.13 -4.10
CA LYS A 527 16.91 -2.23 -3.33
C LYS A 527 15.65 -1.86 -4.12
N GLU A 528 15.73 -1.77 -5.44
CA GLU A 528 14.57 -1.43 -6.27
C GLU A 528 13.49 -2.53 -6.22
N PHE A 529 13.90 -3.80 -6.20
CA PHE A 529 12.95 -4.90 -6.08
C PHE A 529 12.27 -4.94 -4.72
N LEU A 530 13.04 -4.77 -3.64
CA LEU A 530 12.57 -4.98 -2.26
C LEU A 530 11.70 -3.86 -1.70
N TYR A 531 11.66 -2.70 -2.36
CA TYR A 531 11.01 -1.50 -1.84
C TYR A 531 10.02 -0.91 -2.86
N ARG A 532 8.92 -0.39 -2.31
CA ARG A 532 8.01 0.53 -3.01
C ARG A 532 8.68 1.88 -3.05
N HIS A 533 8.94 2.37 -4.24
CA HIS A 533 9.59 3.63 -4.51
C HIS A 533 8.69 4.51 -5.34
#